data_AF-K9B625-F1
#
_entry.id   AF-K9B625-F1
#
_cell.length_a   1.000
_cell.length_b   1.000
_cell.length_c   1.000
_cell.angle_alpha   90.00
_cell.angle_beta   90.00
_cell.angle_gamma   90.00
#
_symmetry.space_group_name_H-M   'P 1'
#
loop_
_entity.id
_entity.type
_entity.pdbx_description
1 polymer ?
#
loop_
_entity_poly.entity_id
_entity_poly.type
_entity_poly.pdbx_seq_one_letter_code
_entity_poly.pdbx_strand_id
1 'polypeptide(L)'
;MVDINVNERSNKLGVFPYVIAAMSFIPGIGVIFGVIAVIWGVLTKKSGGKVLTIIGACGIGLSIVLYGSLFYFGFVQRGGLYDELRAQSSQIAMTSLVQAIEFYKVENGHYPDSLEILNQSLPENSSVFVFDATDVSWSSSPRYYHYELKDSSHYYLLSVGQDGEPYTSDDILPNIELKPDSKIGLIFHDSSTGSTL
;
A
#
# COMPACT_ATOMS: atom_id res chain seq x y z
N MET A 1 37.76 47.86 -43.33
CA MET A 1 37.14 46.54 -43.54
C MET A 1 37.57 45.70 -42.35
N VAL A 2 36.70 45.53 -41.35
CA VAL A 2 36.98 44.69 -40.16
C VAL A 2 36.13 43.44 -40.36
N ASP A 3 36.79 42.35 -40.72
CA ASP A 3 36.16 41.03 -40.75
C ASP A 3 35.92 40.60 -39.31
N ILE A 4 34.70 40.83 -38.83
CA ILE A 4 34.23 40.22 -37.58
C ILE A 4 34.05 38.74 -37.87
N ASN A 5 34.99 37.94 -37.36
CA ASN A 5 35.01 36.49 -37.54
C ASN A 5 33.78 35.86 -36.87
N VAL A 6 32.85 35.41 -37.71
CA VAL A 6 31.61 34.76 -37.32
C VAL A 6 31.91 33.29 -36.99
N ASN A 7 31.46 32.84 -35.81
CA ASN A 7 31.29 31.44 -35.40
C ASN A 7 32.55 30.61 -35.04
N GLU A 8 33.12 30.84 -33.86
CA GLU A 8 33.57 29.69 -33.05
C GLU A 8 32.33 29.02 -32.45
N ARG A 9 31.84 27.93 -33.07
CA ARG A 9 30.82 27.08 -32.43
C ARG A 9 31.43 26.53 -31.14
N SER A 10 30.97 27.02 -29.99
CA SER A 10 31.38 26.51 -28.68
C SER A 10 31.33 24.98 -28.67
N ASN A 11 32.50 24.35 -28.48
CA ASN A 11 32.65 22.91 -28.41
C ASN A 11 32.11 22.33 -27.08
N LYS A 12 31.48 23.15 -26.25
CA LYS A 12 30.84 22.76 -24.99
C LYS A 12 29.32 22.72 -25.16
N LEU A 13 28.67 21.81 -24.43
CA LEU A 13 27.22 21.85 -24.28
C LEU A 13 26.79 23.14 -23.58
N GLY A 14 25.67 23.72 -24.02
CA GLY A 14 25.01 24.80 -23.30
C GLY A 14 24.37 24.31 -22.00
N VAL A 15 23.74 25.21 -21.27
CA VAL A 15 23.11 24.91 -19.97
C VAL A 15 21.87 24.02 -20.11
N PHE A 16 21.11 24.19 -21.20
CA PHE A 16 19.81 23.54 -21.41
C PHE A 16 19.83 21.99 -21.28
N PRO A 17 20.76 21.25 -21.92
CA PRO A 17 20.87 19.80 -21.72
C PRO A 17 21.02 19.39 -20.24
N TYR A 18 21.78 20.14 -19.44
CA TYR A 18 21.96 19.84 -18.03
C TYR A 18 20.68 20.08 -17.21
N VAL A 19 19.85 21.05 -17.59
CA VAL A 19 18.52 21.25 -17.00
C VAL A 19 17.64 20.03 -17.28
N ILE A 20 17.63 19.54 -18.54
CA ILE A 20 16.91 18.32 -18.91
C ILE A 20 17.40 17.12 -18.10
N ALA A 21 18.72 16.95 -17.93
CA ALA A 21 19.24 15.87 -17.10
C ALA A 21 18.89 16.04 -15.61
N ALA A 22 18.87 17.26 -15.07
CA ALA A 22 18.45 17.50 -13.70
C ALA A 22 16.97 17.16 -13.47
N MET A 23 16.11 17.32 -14.48
CA MET A 23 14.71 16.89 -14.41
C MET A 23 14.55 15.37 -14.25
N SER A 24 15.62 14.58 -14.47
CA SER A 24 15.59 13.13 -14.23
C SER A 24 15.44 12.74 -12.75
N PHE A 25 15.62 13.69 -11.84
CA PHE A 25 15.43 13.50 -10.40
C PHE A 25 13.98 13.75 -9.94
N ILE A 26 13.08 14.16 -10.83
CA ILE A 26 11.66 14.30 -10.49
C ILE A 26 11.05 12.90 -10.35
N PRO A 27 10.51 12.52 -9.18
CA PRO A 27 9.88 11.21 -9.02
C PRO A 27 8.77 10.98 -10.05
N GLY A 28 8.70 9.77 -10.59
CA GLY A 28 7.67 9.32 -11.53
C GLY A 28 8.05 9.62 -12.97
N ILE A 29 8.04 10.90 -13.36
CA ILE A 29 8.29 11.31 -14.75
C ILE A 29 9.78 11.47 -15.10
N GLY A 30 10.66 11.53 -14.09
CA GLY A 30 12.09 11.77 -14.25
C GLY A 30 12.81 10.74 -15.12
N VAL A 31 12.35 9.49 -15.12
CA VAL A 31 12.96 8.42 -15.93
C VAL A 31 12.99 8.79 -17.42
N ILE A 32 11.93 9.44 -17.94
CA ILE A 32 11.86 9.88 -19.33
C ILE A 32 12.99 10.89 -19.62
N PHE A 33 13.15 11.89 -18.75
CA PHE A 33 14.21 12.89 -18.88
C PHE A 33 15.61 12.29 -18.72
N GLY A 34 15.76 11.30 -17.84
CA GLY A 34 17.00 10.55 -17.67
C GLY A 34 17.40 9.80 -18.94
N VAL A 35 16.46 9.11 -19.58
CA VAL A 35 16.70 8.39 -20.85
C VAL A 35 17.09 9.37 -21.95
N ILE A 36 16.38 10.50 -22.08
CA ILE A 36 16.72 11.55 -23.05
C ILE A 36 18.14 12.07 -22.81
N ALA A 37 18.50 12.36 -21.55
CA ALA A 37 19.83 12.85 -21.19
C ALA A 37 20.95 11.83 -21.47
N VAL A 38 20.70 10.54 -21.20
CA VAL A 38 21.66 9.45 -21.50
C VAL A 38 21.89 9.34 -23.00
N ILE A 39 20.81 9.26 -23.80
CA ILE A 39 20.90 9.16 -25.26
C ILE A 39 21.63 10.39 -25.82
N TRP A 40 21.25 11.59 -25.37
CA TRP A 40 21.88 12.83 -25.84
C TRP A 40 23.37 12.91 -25.44
N GLY A 41 23.70 12.53 -24.21
CA GLY A 41 25.07 12.56 -23.69
C GLY A 41 26.01 11.57 -24.37
N VAL A 42 25.50 10.41 -24.79
CA VAL A 42 26.26 9.40 -25.54
C VAL A 42 26.46 9.80 -27.01
N LEU A 43 25.42 10.37 -27.65
CA LEU A 43 25.47 10.72 -29.08
C LEU A 43 26.19 12.04 -29.37
N THR A 44 26.34 12.93 -28.39
CA THR A 44 26.98 14.24 -28.61
C THR A 44 28.51 14.13 -28.69
N LYS A 45 29.10 14.76 -29.71
CA LYS A 45 30.56 14.93 -29.84
C LYS A 45 31.11 16.12 -29.03
N LYS A 46 30.23 16.92 -28.41
CA LYS A 46 30.60 18.11 -27.64
C LYS A 46 31.12 17.74 -26.25
N SER A 47 32.04 18.55 -25.74
CA SER A 47 32.50 18.48 -24.36
C SER A 47 31.32 18.65 -23.40
N GLY A 48 31.19 17.73 -22.44
CA GLY A 48 30.10 17.68 -21.47
C GLY A 48 29.14 16.49 -21.63
N GLY A 49 29.19 15.75 -22.75
CA GLY A 49 28.33 14.58 -22.99
C GLY A 49 28.40 13.52 -21.89
N LYS A 50 29.62 13.20 -21.41
CA LYS A 50 29.82 12.25 -20.29
C LYS A 50 29.12 12.70 -19.01
N VAL A 51 29.21 13.99 -18.66
CA VAL A 51 28.56 14.54 -17.47
C VAL A 51 27.04 14.47 -17.62
N LEU A 52 26.53 14.81 -18.81
CA LEU A 52 25.11 14.71 -19.12
C LEU A 52 24.58 13.26 -18.95
N THR A 53 25.33 12.29 -19.47
CA THR A 53 25.01 10.86 -19.32
C THR A 53 25.02 10.43 -17.85
N ILE A 54 26.01 10.85 -17.06
CA ILE A 54 26.10 10.51 -15.63
C ILE A 54 24.89 11.08 -14.87
N ILE A 55 24.54 12.34 -15.09
CA ILE A 55 23.40 12.97 -14.40
C ILE A 55 22.10 12.21 -14.72
N GLY A 56 21.85 11.91 -16.00
CA GLY A 56 20.67 11.14 -16.42
C GLY A 56 20.64 9.72 -15.83
N ALA A 57 21.78 9.03 -15.83
CA ALA A 57 21.90 7.70 -15.24
C ALA A 57 21.67 7.71 -13.72
N CYS A 58 22.17 8.72 -13.02
CA CYS A 58 21.93 8.89 -11.58
C CYS A 58 20.44 9.14 -11.27
N GLY A 59 19.72 9.95 -12.05
CA GLY A 59 18.29 10.17 -11.83
C GLY A 59 17.45 8.90 -12.07
N ILE A 60 17.79 8.12 -13.11
CA ILE A 60 17.18 6.80 -13.33
C ILE A 60 17.49 5.86 -12.16
N GLY A 61 18.76 5.79 -11.75
CA GLY A 61 19.19 4.96 -10.63
C GLY A 61 18.48 5.31 -9.33
N LEU A 62 18.33 6.61 -9.03
CA LEU A 62 17.57 7.08 -7.88
C LEU A 62 16.11 6.64 -7.96
N SER A 63 15.47 6.73 -9.13
CA SER A 63 14.10 6.28 -9.33
C SER A 63 13.97 4.77 -9.06
N ILE A 64 14.90 3.96 -9.58
CA ILE A 64 14.92 2.51 -9.34
C ILE A 64 15.08 2.20 -7.85
N VAL A 65 16.01 2.88 -7.16
CA VAL A 65 16.22 2.68 -5.72
C VAL A 65 14.99 3.09 -4.93
N LEU A 66 14.39 4.24 -5.25
CA LEU A 66 13.23 4.77 -4.52
C LEU A 66 12.01 3.87 -4.70
N TYR A 67 11.63 3.56 -5.94
CA TYR A 67 10.45 2.72 -6.21
C TYR A 67 10.70 1.26 -5.86
N GLY A 68 11.91 0.74 -6.08
CA GLY A 68 12.29 -0.60 -5.65
C GLY A 68 12.23 -0.75 -4.14
N SER A 69 12.68 0.27 -3.38
CA SER A 69 12.55 0.28 -1.92
C SER A 69 11.09 0.35 -1.48
N LEU A 70 10.27 1.25 -2.05
CA LEU A 70 8.84 1.32 -1.74
C LEU A 70 8.13 -0.01 -2.02
N PHE A 71 8.45 -0.65 -3.14
CA PHE A 71 7.91 -1.97 -3.47
C PHE A 71 8.37 -3.04 -2.48
N TYR A 72 9.66 -3.08 -2.17
CA TYR A 72 10.23 -4.08 -1.27
C TYR A 72 9.66 -3.93 0.14
N PHE A 73 9.73 -2.74 0.74
CA PHE A 73 9.20 -2.47 2.08
C PHE A 73 7.67 -2.54 2.13
N GLY A 74 6.99 -2.22 1.02
CA GLY A 74 5.54 -2.26 0.95
C GLY A 74 4.98 -3.66 0.79
N PHE A 75 5.61 -4.54 0.01
CA PHE A 75 4.98 -5.79 -0.43
C PHE A 75 5.81 -7.05 -0.19
N VAL A 76 7.13 -6.93 -0.01
CA VAL A 76 8.05 -8.08 0.08
C VAL A 76 8.54 -8.31 1.49
N GLN A 77 8.98 -7.26 2.19
CA GLN A 77 9.44 -7.36 3.55
C GLN A 77 8.29 -7.68 4.49
N ARG A 78 8.48 -8.72 5.30
CA ARG A 78 7.56 -9.13 6.36
C ARG A 78 8.09 -8.71 7.72
N GLY A 79 7.18 -8.32 8.63
CA GLY A 79 7.51 -7.95 10.01
C GLY A 79 8.19 -6.58 10.13
N GLY A 80 7.73 -5.59 9.35
CA GLY A 80 8.22 -4.21 9.40
C GLY A 80 7.13 -3.17 9.67
N LEU A 81 7.51 -1.89 9.68
CA LEU A 81 6.61 -0.76 9.96
C LEU A 81 5.32 -0.78 9.13
N TYR A 82 5.39 -1.14 7.85
CA TYR A 82 4.20 -1.19 7.00
C TYR A 82 3.22 -2.26 7.45
N ASP A 83 3.70 -3.41 7.93
CA ASP A 83 2.83 -4.46 8.44
C ASP A 83 2.22 -4.08 9.79
N GLU A 84 2.97 -3.40 10.66
CA GLU A 84 2.44 -2.86 11.92
C GLU A 84 1.32 -1.84 11.65
N LEU A 85 1.51 -0.94 10.68
CA LEU A 85 0.49 0.03 10.28
C LEU A 85 -0.75 -0.64 9.69
N ARG A 86 -0.58 -1.70 8.88
CA ARG A 86 -1.70 -2.48 8.35
C ARG A 86 -2.44 -3.24 9.43
N ALA A 87 -1.71 -3.80 10.40
CA ALA A 87 -2.31 -4.50 11.52
C ALA A 87 -3.14 -3.53 12.38
N GLN A 88 -2.59 -2.35 12.67
CA GLN A 88 -3.31 -1.29 13.36
C GLN A 88 -4.54 -0.82 12.58
N SER A 89 -4.40 -0.59 11.27
CA SER A 89 -5.54 -0.22 10.40
C SER A 89 -6.62 -1.29 10.41
N SER A 90 -6.22 -2.57 10.37
CA SER A 90 -7.15 -3.70 10.39
C SER A 90 -7.90 -3.80 11.71
N GLN A 91 -7.20 -3.65 12.83
CA GLN A 91 -7.83 -3.63 14.15
C GLN A 91 -8.86 -2.49 14.28
N ILE A 92 -8.52 -1.28 13.80
CA ILE A 92 -9.44 -0.13 13.82
C ILE A 92 -10.68 -0.40 12.97
N ALA A 93 -10.48 -0.84 11.71
CA ALA A 93 -11.57 -1.13 10.79
C ALA A 93 -12.49 -2.24 11.33
N MET A 94 -11.91 -3.34 11.84
CA MET A 94 -12.67 -4.43 12.45
C MET A 94 -13.45 -4.00 13.69
N THR A 95 -12.88 -3.13 14.53
CA THR A 95 -13.58 -2.60 15.71
C THR A 95 -14.84 -1.83 15.31
N SER A 96 -14.79 -1.07 14.21
CA SER A 96 -15.98 -0.44 13.63
C SER A 96 -16.92 -1.44 12.95
N LEU A 97 -16.37 -2.46 12.28
CA LEU A 97 -17.14 -3.50 11.59
C LEU A 97 -18.03 -4.31 12.56
N VAL A 98 -17.55 -4.59 13.77
CA VAL A 98 -18.36 -5.25 14.82
C VAL A 98 -19.66 -4.49 15.06
N GLN A 99 -19.60 -3.15 15.13
CA GLN A 99 -20.80 -2.33 15.34
C GLN A 99 -21.78 -2.48 14.17
N ALA A 100 -21.30 -2.56 12.94
CA ALA A 100 -22.13 -2.76 11.76
C ALA A 100 -22.77 -4.16 11.72
N ILE A 101 -22.03 -5.20 12.10
CA ILE A 101 -22.56 -6.58 12.20
C ILE A 101 -23.66 -6.66 13.26
N GLU A 102 -23.44 -6.08 14.44
CA GLU A 102 -24.45 -6.06 15.51
C GLU A 102 -25.69 -5.24 15.10
N PHE A 103 -25.48 -4.11 14.42
CA PHE A 103 -26.59 -3.30 13.91
C PHE A 103 -27.40 -4.05 12.87
N TYR A 104 -26.75 -4.74 11.93
CA TYR A 104 -27.43 -5.59 10.94
C TYR A 104 -28.33 -6.62 11.61
N LYS A 105 -27.86 -7.29 12.68
CA LYS A 105 -28.67 -8.24 13.44
C LYS A 105 -29.88 -7.58 14.09
N VAL A 106 -29.75 -6.36 14.61
CA VAL A 106 -30.87 -5.63 15.20
C VAL A 106 -31.94 -5.31 14.15
N GLU A 107 -31.53 -4.96 12.93
CA GLU A 107 -32.46 -4.64 11.84
C GLU A 107 -33.13 -5.88 11.21
N ASN A 108 -32.38 -6.97 11.03
CA ASN A 108 -32.82 -8.14 10.27
C ASN A 108 -33.23 -9.32 11.15
N GLY A 109 -32.95 -9.26 12.46
CA GLY A 109 -33.23 -10.33 13.43
C GLY A 109 -32.21 -11.48 13.43
N HIS A 110 -31.26 -11.51 12.50
CA HIS A 110 -30.17 -12.49 12.42
C HIS A 110 -28.87 -11.82 11.95
N TYR A 111 -27.73 -12.44 12.26
CA TYR A 111 -26.44 -12.00 11.72
C TYR A 111 -26.36 -12.22 10.21
N PRO A 112 -25.56 -11.43 9.47
CA PRO A 112 -25.40 -11.61 8.02
C PRO A 112 -24.74 -12.96 7.71
N ASP A 113 -25.15 -13.66 6.65
CA ASP A 113 -24.53 -14.96 6.33
C ASP A 113 -23.07 -14.81 5.86
N SER A 114 -22.69 -13.62 5.41
CA SER A 114 -21.33 -13.26 5.03
C SER A 114 -21.09 -11.75 5.11
N LEU A 115 -19.82 -11.34 5.14
CA LEU A 115 -19.45 -9.92 5.03
C LEU A 115 -19.78 -9.32 3.66
N GLU A 116 -19.92 -10.15 2.62
CA GLU A 116 -20.39 -9.67 1.32
C GLU A 116 -21.85 -9.22 1.38
N ILE A 117 -22.73 -10.00 2.03
CA ILE A 117 -24.13 -9.61 2.26
C ILE A 117 -24.20 -8.35 3.11
N LEU A 118 -23.39 -8.27 4.18
CA LEU A 118 -23.29 -7.05 4.98
C LEU A 118 -22.91 -5.87 4.10
N ASN A 119 -21.86 -6.01 3.28
CA ASN A 119 -21.36 -4.94 2.41
C ASN A 119 -22.42 -4.45 1.41
N GLN A 120 -23.22 -5.36 0.86
CA GLN A 120 -24.32 -5.02 -0.05
C GLN A 120 -25.48 -4.30 0.65
N SER A 121 -25.66 -4.54 1.95
CA SER A 121 -26.70 -3.88 2.76
C SER A 121 -26.29 -2.49 3.27
N LEU A 122 -25.00 -2.15 3.22
CA LEU A 122 -24.50 -0.87 3.68
C LEU A 122 -24.90 0.27 2.71
N PRO A 123 -25.14 1.48 3.22
CA PRO A 123 -25.30 2.66 2.37
C PRO A 123 -24.06 2.91 1.49
N GLU A 124 -24.24 3.48 0.30
CA GLU A 124 -23.13 3.80 -0.63
C GLU A 124 -22.03 4.69 -0.01
N ASN A 125 -22.37 5.50 1.01
CA ASN A 125 -21.46 6.39 1.71
C ASN A 125 -21.01 5.84 3.09
N SER A 126 -21.15 4.53 3.33
CA SER A 126 -20.72 3.90 4.57
C SER A 126 -19.20 3.99 4.75
N SER A 127 -18.77 4.34 5.96
CA SER A 127 -17.36 4.32 6.36
C SER A 127 -16.91 2.98 6.92
N VAL A 128 -17.76 1.95 6.86
CA VAL A 128 -17.46 0.60 7.34
C VAL A 128 -16.61 -0.11 6.29
N PHE A 129 -15.41 -0.52 6.69
CA PHE A 129 -14.51 -1.31 5.85
C PHE A 129 -14.63 -2.79 6.21
N VAL A 130 -15.00 -3.61 5.22
CA VAL A 130 -15.18 -5.07 5.35
C VAL A 130 -13.97 -5.87 4.86
N PHE A 131 -13.01 -5.20 4.21
CA PHE A 131 -11.84 -5.82 3.60
C PHE A 131 -10.62 -5.73 4.52
N ASP A 132 -9.84 -6.81 4.54
CA ASP A 132 -8.68 -6.97 5.38
C ASP A 132 -7.49 -6.15 4.86
N ALA A 133 -7.07 -5.15 5.63
CA ALA A 133 -5.95 -4.28 5.24
C ALA A 133 -4.58 -4.96 5.33
N THR A 134 -4.50 -6.17 5.90
CA THR A 134 -3.28 -7.02 5.86
C THR A 134 -3.13 -7.78 4.54
N ASP A 135 -4.19 -7.86 3.73
CA ASP A 135 -4.13 -8.49 2.42
C ASP A 135 -3.25 -7.66 1.46
N VAL A 136 -2.04 -8.14 1.24
CA VAL A 136 -1.09 -7.59 0.27
C VAL A 136 -0.97 -8.47 -0.97
N SER A 137 -1.89 -9.43 -1.14
CA SER A 137 -1.92 -10.28 -2.32
C SER A 137 -2.19 -9.44 -3.58
N TRP A 138 -1.62 -9.87 -4.69
CA TRP A 138 -1.88 -9.27 -6.01
C TRP A 138 -3.17 -9.81 -6.64
N SER A 139 -4.12 -10.26 -5.81
CA SER A 139 -5.37 -10.82 -6.30
C SER A 139 -6.29 -9.71 -6.81
N SER A 140 -7.18 -10.05 -7.75
CA SER A 140 -8.11 -9.11 -8.35
C SER A 140 -9.25 -8.68 -7.41
N SER A 141 -9.41 -9.37 -6.28
CA SER A 141 -10.49 -9.15 -5.31
C SER A 141 -9.90 -9.05 -3.91
N PRO A 142 -10.08 -7.93 -3.20
CA PRO A 142 -9.59 -7.80 -1.84
C PRO A 142 -10.22 -8.86 -0.94
N ARG A 143 -9.42 -9.46 -0.07
CA ARG A 143 -9.89 -10.43 0.92
C ARG A 143 -10.77 -9.74 1.97
N TYR A 144 -11.90 -10.35 2.30
CA TYR A 144 -12.70 -9.93 3.46
C TYR A 144 -11.99 -10.30 4.77
N TYR A 145 -12.36 -9.64 5.88
CA TYR A 145 -12.02 -10.21 7.18
C TYR A 145 -12.59 -11.63 7.32
N HIS A 146 -11.91 -12.49 8.08
CA HIS A 146 -12.45 -13.81 8.38
C HIS A 146 -13.65 -13.65 9.28
N TYR A 147 -14.79 -14.14 8.80
CA TYR A 147 -16.07 -14.07 9.48
C TYR A 147 -16.72 -15.43 9.44
N GLU A 148 -17.09 -15.94 10.61
CA GLU A 148 -17.71 -17.26 10.74
C GLU A 148 -18.82 -17.22 11.79
N LEU A 149 -20.02 -17.65 11.41
CA LEU A 149 -21.11 -17.87 12.34
C LEU A 149 -20.85 -19.15 13.14
N LYS A 150 -20.77 -19.02 14.47
CA LYS A 150 -20.72 -20.19 15.35
C LYS A 150 -22.12 -20.74 15.61
N ASP A 151 -23.07 -19.84 15.84
CA ASP A 151 -24.48 -20.15 16.10
C ASP A 151 -25.36 -18.92 15.80
N SER A 152 -26.65 -18.99 16.12
CA SER A 152 -27.60 -17.89 15.89
C SER A 152 -27.31 -16.61 16.70
N SER A 153 -26.45 -16.70 17.71
CA SER A 153 -26.13 -15.64 18.67
C SER A 153 -24.66 -15.26 18.69
N HIS A 154 -23.75 -16.03 18.07
CA HIS A 154 -22.32 -15.77 18.11
C HIS A 154 -21.61 -15.95 16.78
N TYR A 155 -20.54 -15.17 16.60
CA TYR A 155 -19.67 -15.23 15.45
C TYR A 155 -18.21 -14.93 15.83
N TYR A 156 -17.31 -15.43 14.99
CA TYR A 156 -15.90 -15.08 14.99
C TYR A 156 -15.64 -13.97 13.97
N LEU A 157 -14.78 -13.02 14.33
CA LEU A 157 -14.29 -11.99 13.44
C LEU A 157 -12.81 -11.74 13.71
N LEU A 158 -11.97 -11.91 12.70
CA LEU A 158 -10.54 -11.65 12.78
C LEU A 158 -9.95 -11.26 11.42
N SER A 159 -8.80 -10.62 11.43
CA SER A 159 -7.91 -10.54 10.27
C SER A 159 -6.94 -11.71 10.37
N VAL A 160 -6.78 -12.45 9.27
CA VAL A 160 -5.92 -13.64 9.17
C VAL A 160 -4.43 -13.27 8.99
N GLY A 161 -4.07 -12.02 9.29
CA GLY A 161 -2.70 -11.55 9.22
C GLY A 161 -2.01 -11.77 7.86
N GLN A 162 -0.71 -12.02 7.95
CA GLN A 162 0.20 -12.13 6.82
C GLN A 162 0.24 -13.53 6.24
N ASP A 163 0.05 -14.56 7.08
CA ASP A 163 0.07 -15.95 6.63
C ASP A 163 -1.18 -16.30 5.81
N GLY A 164 -2.28 -15.57 6.03
CA GLY A 164 -3.52 -15.74 5.30
C GLY A 164 -4.39 -16.88 5.79
N GLU A 165 -4.03 -17.49 6.93
CA GLU A 165 -4.71 -18.62 7.54
C GLU A 165 -5.37 -18.17 8.85
N PRO A 166 -6.66 -18.47 9.07
CA PRO A 166 -7.31 -18.11 10.33
C PRO A 166 -6.82 -18.98 11.48
N TYR A 167 -6.94 -18.44 12.69
CA TYR A 167 -6.67 -19.11 13.96
C TYR A 167 -5.19 -19.39 14.20
N THR A 168 -4.34 -18.50 13.71
CA THR A 168 -2.89 -18.52 13.87
C THR A 168 -2.44 -17.38 14.79
N SER A 169 -1.13 -17.31 15.04
CA SER A 169 -0.56 -16.35 16.01
C SER A 169 -0.45 -14.91 15.49
N ASP A 170 -0.52 -14.70 14.17
CA ASP A 170 -0.52 -13.37 13.55
C ASP A 170 -1.93 -12.84 13.25
N ASP A 171 -2.96 -13.59 13.67
CA ASP A 171 -4.33 -13.10 13.69
C ASP A 171 -4.42 -11.78 14.48
N ILE A 172 -5.15 -10.83 13.91
CA ILE A 172 -5.47 -9.58 14.58
C ILE A 172 -6.92 -9.61 15.00
N LEU A 173 -7.18 -9.26 16.25
CA LEU A 173 -8.51 -9.19 16.85
C LEU A 173 -8.99 -7.73 16.99
N PRO A 174 -10.31 -7.48 16.93
CA PRO A 174 -10.87 -6.16 17.17
C PRO A 174 -10.59 -5.73 18.62
N ASN A 175 -10.35 -4.44 18.83
CA ASN A 175 -10.06 -3.90 20.15
C ASN A 175 -11.36 -3.52 20.86
N ILE A 176 -12.01 -4.50 21.48
CA ILE A 176 -13.29 -4.35 22.17
C ILE A 176 -13.22 -5.04 23.53
N GLU A 177 -13.60 -4.31 24.59
CA GLU A 177 -13.79 -4.90 25.92
C GLU A 177 -15.11 -5.69 25.96
N LEU A 178 -15.01 -7.02 25.90
CA LEU A 178 -16.15 -7.91 26.11
C LEU A 178 -16.44 -8.02 27.62
N LYS A 179 -17.50 -7.33 28.06
CA LYS A 179 -18.01 -7.49 29.44
C LYS A 179 -18.85 -8.77 29.54
N PRO A 180 -18.88 -9.45 30.71
CA PRO A 180 -19.70 -10.65 30.90
C PRO A 180 -21.19 -10.49 30.57
N ASP A 181 -21.73 -9.28 30.76
CA ASP A 181 -23.13 -8.95 30.45
C ASP A 181 -23.32 -8.26 29.08
N SER A 182 -22.29 -8.30 28.23
CA SER A 182 -22.36 -7.73 26.88
C SER A 182 -23.36 -8.50 26.02
N LYS A 183 -24.15 -7.78 25.22
CA LYS A 183 -25.09 -8.37 24.25
C LYS A 183 -24.48 -8.56 22.86
N ILE A 184 -23.20 -8.25 22.70
CA ILE A 184 -22.44 -8.40 21.46
C ILE A 184 -22.21 -9.90 21.23
N GLY A 185 -22.43 -10.39 20.02
CA GLY A 185 -22.25 -11.80 19.67
C GLY A 185 -20.83 -12.17 19.28
N LEU A 186 -19.94 -11.19 19.12
CA LEU A 186 -18.53 -11.41 18.90
C LEU A 186 -17.93 -12.26 20.02
N ILE A 187 -17.26 -13.34 19.62
CA ILE A 187 -16.42 -14.17 20.47
C ILE A 187 -15.05 -14.35 19.82
N PHE A 188 -14.02 -14.57 20.63
CA PHE A 188 -12.68 -14.86 20.14
C PHE A 188 -12.40 -16.36 20.16
N HIS A 189 -11.60 -16.81 19.21
CA HIS A 189 -11.17 -18.21 19.15
C HIS A 189 -9.97 -18.41 20.09
N ASP A 190 -9.92 -19.51 20.85
CA ASP A 190 -8.87 -19.74 21.85
C ASP A 190 -7.45 -19.77 21.25
N SER A 191 -7.33 -20.19 19.99
CA SER A 191 -6.08 -20.22 19.25
C SER A 191 -5.55 -18.82 18.89
N SER A 192 -6.43 -17.83 18.72
CA SER A 192 -6.06 -16.47 18.32
C SER A 192 -5.88 -15.51 19.49
N THR A 193 -6.36 -15.86 20.69
CA THR A 193 -6.15 -15.06 21.91
C THR A 193 -4.79 -15.29 22.57
N GLY A 194 -4.00 -16.25 22.08
CA GLY A 194 -2.76 -16.68 22.70
C GLY A 194 -3.04 -17.25 24.09
N SER A 195 -3.02 -18.59 24.21
CA SER A 195 -3.33 -19.34 25.43
C SER A 195 -2.92 -18.63 26.72
N THR A 196 -3.85 -17.87 27.30
CA THR A 196 -3.74 -17.24 28.60
C THR A 196 -4.79 -17.88 29.49
N LEU A 197 -4.48 -19.13 29.85
CA LEU A 197 -4.91 -19.77 31.09
C LEU A 197 -3.69 -19.88 32.00
#